data_AF-A0A285Z027-F1
#
_entry.id   AF-A0A285Z027-F1
#
_cell.length_a   1.000
_cell.length_b   1.000
_cell.length_c   1.000
_cell.angle_alpha   90.00
_cell.angle_beta   90.00
_cell.angle_gamma   90.00
#
_symmetry.space_group_name_H-M   'P 1'
#
loop_
_entity.id
_entity.type
_entity.pdbx_description
1 polymer ?
#
loop_
_entity_poly.entity_id
_entity_poly.type
_entity_poly.pdbx_seq_one_letter_code
_entity_poly.pdbx_strand_id
1 'polypeptide(L)'
;MYIRTVFAVGLSLAVAVAGESSAQQAAARQPTRVPVTLVLVDQLPASDGAFRVERRRVEPRDVILLRSDASRDQLADAIRTLLAIRQMDGDSASRLGAMRMRPHQTHAGPHRPFPWSGRVLADLRRAEPQDVAGVGRVRAVRIWLPRQRRRATR
;
A
#
# COMPACT_ATOMS: atom_id res chain seq x y z
N MET A 1 5.09 -86.76 9.75
CA MET A 1 5.42 -86.77 11.20
C MET A 1 5.73 -85.34 11.59
N TYR A 2 4.96 -84.78 12.55
CA TYR A 2 5.11 -83.47 13.23
C TYR A 2 4.90 -82.19 12.38
N ILE A 3 4.27 -81.07 12.80
CA ILE A 3 3.61 -80.56 14.04
C ILE A 3 2.59 -79.47 13.63
N ARG A 4 1.48 -79.38 14.38
CA ARG A 4 0.48 -78.29 14.35
C ARG A 4 1.07 -77.01 14.93
N THR A 5 0.79 -75.86 14.33
CA THR A 5 0.89 -74.58 15.06
C THR A 5 -0.27 -73.67 14.68
N VAL A 6 -1.20 -73.52 15.62
CA VAL A 6 -2.22 -72.47 15.68
C VAL A 6 -1.59 -71.31 16.46
N PHE A 7 -1.64 -70.08 15.95
CA PHE A 7 -1.43 -68.88 16.77
C PHE A 7 -2.41 -67.78 16.41
N ALA A 8 -2.72 -67.03 17.46
CA ALA A 8 -3.93 -66.28 17.70
C ALA A 8 -3.92 -64.85 17.11
N VAL A 9 -5.13 -64.34 17.02
CA VAL A 9 -5.55 -62.97 16.69
C VAL A 9 -4.97 -61.96 17.68
N GLY A 10 -4.37 -60.89 17.17
CA GLY A 10 -3.97 -59.70 17.93
C GLY A 10 -4.67 -58.46 17.40
N LEU A 11 -5.70 -58.03 18.12
CA LEU A 11 -6.49 -56.81 17.92
C LEU A 11 -5.61 -55.58 18.27
N SER A 12 -5.36 -54.68 17.31
CA SER A 12 -4.68 -53.41 17.57
C SER A 12 -5.64 -52.24 17.47
N LEU A 13 -5.84 -51.62 18.64
CA LEU A 13 -6.65 -50.44 18.92
C LEU A 13 -5.94 -49.18 18.37
N ALA A 14 -6.49 -48.53 17.35
CA ALA A 14 -5.99 -47.23 16.87
C ALA A 14 -6.73 -46.09 17.57
N VAL A 15 -5.99 -45.37 18.41
CA VAL A 15 -6.39 -44.20 19.21
C VAL A 15 -6.62 -42.99 18.30
N ALA A 16 -7.58 -42.17 18.71
CA ALA A 16 -8.07 -40.95 18.08
C ALA A 16 -6.98 -39.91 17.73
N VAL A 17 -7.13 -39.27 16.57
CA VAL A 17 -6.62 -37.92 16.30
C VAL A 17 -7.84 -37.03 16.03
N ALA A 18 -8.44 -36.56 17.13
CA ALA A 18 -9.32 -35.40 17.10
C ALA A 18 -8.43 -34.17 17.16
N GLY A 19 -8.22 -33.49 16.03
CA GLY A 19 -7.48 -32.23 16.07
C GLY A 19 -7.05 -31.74 14.70
N GLU A 20 -7.99 -31.28 13.87
CA GLU A 20 -7.66 -30.46 12.70
C GLU A 20 -8.94 -29.88 12.07
N SER A 21 -9.54 -28.88 12.71
CA SER A 21 -10.53 -28.02 12.03
C SER A 21 -10.49 -26.55 12.47
N SER A 22 -9.47 -26.15 13.24
CA SER A 22 -9.29 -24.76 13.67
C SER A 22 -8.55 -23.90 12.64
N ALA A 23 -8.12 -24.47 11.51
CA ALA A 23 -7.28 -23.80 10.52
C ALA A 23 -8.05 -23.08 9.39
N GLN A 24 -9.40 -23.10 9.39
CA GLN A 24 -10.18 -22.69 8.21
C GLN A 24 -10.84 -21.29 8.28
N GLN A 25 -10.60 -20.48 9.32
CA GLN A 25 -11.21 -19.14 9.42
C GLN A 25 -10.26 -18.04 9.90
N ALA A 26 -8.99 -18.07 9.47
CA ALA A 26 -8.25 -16.83 9.29
C ALA A 26 -8.74 -16.17 7.99
N ALA A 27 -9.98 -15.65 7.99
CA ALA A 27 -10.47 -14.79 6.93
C ALA A 27 -9.39 -13.72 6.69
N ALA A 28 -8.80 -13.71 5.50
CA ALA A 28 -7.74 -12.78 5.12
C ALA A 28 -8.21 -11.36 5.42
N ARG A 29 -7.83 -10.83 6.58
CA ARG A 29 -8.21 -9.49 7.03
C ARG A 29 -7.60 -8.54 6.03
N GLN A 30 -8.42 -8.06 5.09
CA GLN A 30 -7.94 -7.13 4.08
C GLN A 30 -7.28 -5.94 4.80
N PRO A 31 -6.04 -5.58 4.45
CA PRO A 31 -5.25 -4.65 5.22
C PRO A 31 -5.98 -3.32 5.35
N THR A 32 -6.21 -2.84 6.57
CA THR A 32 -7.01 -1.63 6.88
C THR A 32 -6.37 -0.33 6.38
N ARG A 33 -5.11 -0.40 5.96
CA ARG A 33 -4.32 0.70 5.41
C ARG A 33 -3.62 0.21 4.14
N VAL A 34 -3.41 1.13 3.21
CA VAL A 34 -2.79 0.84 1.90
C VAL A 34 -1.48 1.61 1.83
N PRO A 35 -0.36 0.95 1.47
CA PRO A 35 0.93 1.60 1.41
C PRO A 35 0.97 2.62 0.27
N VAL A 36 1.75 3.68 0.46
CA VAL A 36 2.08 4.69 -0.55
C VAL A 36 3.56 4.98 -0.45
N THR A 37 4.25 4.98 -1.57
CA THR A 37 5.65 5.38 -1.63
C THR A 37 5.72 6.86 -1.97
N LEU A 38 6.27 7.65 -1.06
CA LEU A 38 6.64 9.03 -1.32
C LEU A 38 8.06 9.05 -1.84
N VAL A 39 8.31 9.82 -2.89
CA VAL A 39 9.62 9.95 -3.53
C VAL A 39 9.99 11.41 -3.65
N LEU A 40 11.22 11.74 -3.30
CA LEU A 40 11.78 13.07 -3.50
C LEU A 40 12.57 13.11 -4.81
N VAL A 41 12.29 14.08 -5.67
CA VAL A 41 12.98 14.30 -6.95
C VAL A 41 13.29 15.78 -7.13
N ASP A 42 14.35 16.12 -7.86
CA ASP A 42 14.65 17.53 -8.16
C ASP A 42 13.74 18.08 -9.27
N GLN A 43 13.46 17.27 -10.28
CA GLN A 43 12.58 17.61 -11.38
C GLN A 43 11.50 16.55 -11.55
N LEU A 44 10.25 16.99 -11.71
CA LEU A 44 9.15 16.10 -12.03
C LEU A 44 9.14 15.80 -13.54
N PRO A 45 9.01 14.53 -13.93
CA PRO A 45 8.82 14.19 -15.33
C PRO A 45 7.49 14.80 -15.82
N ALA A 46 7.54 15.57 -16.90
CA ALA A 46 6.38 16.16 -17.60
C ALA A 46 5.43 17.00 -16.72
N SER A 47 5.94 17.71 -15.71
CA SER A 47 5.12 18.58 -14.84
C SER A 47 5.91 19.74 -14.23
N ASP A 48 5.33 20.94 -14.26
CA ASP A 48 5.85 22.14 -13.56
C ASP A 48 5.28 22.28 -12.13
N GLY A 49 4.51 21.29 -11.66
CA GLY A 49 3.91 21.31 -10.33
C GLY A 49 4.88 20.97 -9.20
N ALA A 50 4.41 21.02 -7.95
CA ALA A 50 5.21 20.61 -6.78
C ALA A 50 5.18 19.10 -6.51
N PHE A 51 4.17 18.39 -7.04
CA PHE A 51 4.03 16.95 -6.90
C PHE A 51 3.35 16.31 -8.12
N ARG A 52 3.45 14.98 -8.21
CA ARG A 52 2.76 14.12 -9.19
C ARG A 52 2.35 12.82 -8.51
N VAL A 53 1.13 12.37 -8.77
CA VAL A 53 0.59 11.10 -8.25
C VAL A 53 0.54 10.07 -9.38
N GLU A 54 1.18 8.92 -9.17
CA GLU A 54 1.21 7.82 -10.12
C GLU A 54 0.57 6.57 -9.54
N ARG A 55 -0.36 6.00 -10.32
CA ARG A 55 -1.08 4.77 -10.01
C ARG A 55 -0.61 3.68 -10.96
N ARG A 56 -0.02 2.62 -10.40
CA ARG A 56 0.70 1.56 -11.12
C ARG A 56 0.09 0.20 -10.82
N ARG A 57 0.23 -0.73 -11.77
CA ARG A 57 -0.18 -2.14 -11.59
C ARG A 57 0.86 -2.99 -10.86
N VAL A 58 2.10 -2.53 -10.80
CA VAL A 58 3.22 -3.17 -10.11
C VAL A 58 3.54 -2.43 -8.82
N GLU A 59 4.13 -3.11 -7.85
CA GLU A 59 4.60 -2.45 -6.62
C GLU A 59 5.80 -1.53 -6.90
N PRO A 60 5.88 -0.35 -6.27
CA PRO A 60 4.84 0.26 -5.44
C PRO A 60 3.64 0.74 -6.27
N ARG A 61 2.42 0.36 -5.87
CA ARG A 61 1.18 0.70 -6.61
C ARG A 61 0.88 2.18 -6.66
N ASP A 62 1.08 2.86 -5.52
CA ASP A 62 0.82 4.28 -5.40
C ASP A 62 2.13 4.99 -5.10
N VAL A 63 2.53 5.86 -6.02
CA VAL A 63 3.75 6.66 -5.91
C VAL A 63 3.39 8.14 -5.95
N ILE A 64 3.85 8.89 -4.96
CA ILE A 64 3.79 10.34 -4.97
C ILE A 64 5.21 10.84 -5.21
N LEU A 65 5.46 11.42 -6.38
CA LEU A 65 6.68 12.16 -6.62
C LEU A 65 6.50 13.58 -6.10
N LEU A 66 7.45 14.03 -5.29
CA LEU A 66 7.45 15.33 -4.65
C LEU A 66 8.74 16.04 -5.03
N ARG A 67 8.65 17.32 -5.42
CA ARG A 67 9.86 18.12 -5.67
C ARG A 67 10.67 18.29 -4.39
N SER A 68 11.99 18.39 -4.51
CA SER A 68 12.90 18.55 -3.37
C SER A 68 12.62 19.83 -2.56
N ASP A 69 12.14 20.88 -3.23
CA ASP A 69 11.71 22.15 -2.63
C ASP A 69 10.26 22.17 -2.12
N ALA A 70 9.53 21.06 -2.24
CA ALA A 70 8.12 21.06 -1.91
C ALA A 70 7.84 21.31 -0.42
N SER A 71 6.76 22.04 -0.14
CA SER A 71 6.31 22.39 1.20
C SER A 71 5.49 21.28 1.85
N ARG A 72 5.26 21.42 3.16
CA ARG A 72 4.37 20.55 3.92
C ARG A 72 2.94 20.55 3.35
N ASP A 73 2.46 21.71 2.92
CA ASP A 73 1.11 21.85 2.40
C ASP A 73 0.97 21.16 1.04
N GLN A 74 2.00 21.25 0.19
CA GLN A 74 2.04 20.54 -1.08
C GLN A 74 2.08 19.01 -0.89
N LEU A 75 2.76 18.50 0.14
CA LEU A 75 2.67 17.09 0.51
C LEU A 75 1.25 16.72 0.96
N ALA A 76 0.61 17.56 1.79
CA ALA A 76 -0.76 17.32 2.23
C ALA A 76 -1.74 17.31 1.05
N ASP A 77 -1.56 18.20 0.07
CA ASP A 77 -2.35 18.22 -1.15
C ASP A 77 -2.13 16.98 -2.00
N ALA A 78 -0.89 16.52 -2.17
CA ALA A 78 -0.59 15.29 -2.88
C ALA A 78 -1.30 14.07 -2.28
N ILE A 79 -1.29 13.98 -0.93
CA ILE A 79 -2.02 12.93 -0.20
C ILE A 79 -3.52 13.05 -0.45
N ARG A 80 -4.11 14.24 -0.38
CA ARG A 80 -5.54 14.46 -0.64
C ARG A 80 -5.90 14.07 -2.07
N THR A 81 -5.09 14.46 -3.06
CA THR A 81 -5.27 14.06 -4.46
C THR A 81 -5.30 12.54 -4.58
N LEU A 82 -4.35 11.83 -3.96
CA LEU A 82 -4.35 10.36 -3.98
C LEU A 82 -5.60 9.76 -3.33
N LEU A 83 -6.03 10.30 -2.19
CA LEU A 83 -7.25 9.82 -1.50
C LEU A 83 -8.50 10.05 -2.36
N ALA A 84 -8.63 11.20 -3.03
CA ALA A 84 -9.72 11.48 -3.95
C ALA A 84 -9.72 10.50 -5.14
N ILE A 85 -8.55 10.22 -5.72
CA ILE A 85 -8.39 9.21 -6.79
C ILE A 85 -8.85 7.83 -6.30
N ARG A 86 -8.39 7.40 -5.11
CA ARG A 86 -8.80 6.11 -4.53
C ARG A 86 -10.29 6.05 -4.22
N GLN A 87 -10.93 7.18 -3.88
CA GLN A 87 -12.37 7.22 -3.66
C GLN A 87 -13.16 6.97 -4.96
N MET A 88 -12.63 7.42 -6.11
CA MET A 88 -13.24 7.23 -7.43
C MET A 88 -12.93 5.84 -8.01
N ASP A 89 -11.66 5.44 -8.01
CA ASP A 89 -11.16 4.25 -8.73
C ASP A 89 -10.94 3.01 -7.85
N GLY A 90 -11.09 3.16 -6.53
CA GLY A 90 -10.79 2.13 -5.52
C GLY A 90 -9.33 2.14 -5.06
N ASP A 91 -9.04 1.37 -4.00
CA ASP A 91 -7.69 1.28 -3.42
C ASP A 91 -6.69 0.60 -4.37
N SER A 92 -7.12 -0.41 -5.13
CA SER A 92 -6.34 -1.09 -6.15
C SER A 92 -6.37 -0.31 -7.47
N ALA A 93 -5.19 -0.09 -8.08
CA ALA A 93 -5.09 0.49 -9.40
C ALA A 93 -5.66 -0.47 -10.47
N SER A 94 -6.98 -0.42 -10.67
CA SER A 94 -7.69 -1.19 -11.70
C SER A 94 -7.29 -0.73 -13.12
N ARG A 95 -6.87 0.53 -13.25
CA ARG A 95 -6.40 1.18 -14.49
C ARG A 95 -5.03 1.81 -14.26
N LEU A 96 -4.14 1.69 -15.26
CA LEU A 96 -2.87 2.41 -15.27
C LEU A 96 -3.16 3.89 -15.55
N GLY A 97 -2.52 4.79 -14.80
CA GLY A 97 -2.68 6.22 -15.04
C GLY A 97 -1.74 7.07 -14.20
N ALA A 98 -1.09 8.05 -14.84
CA ALA A 98 -0.48 9.17 -14.14
C ALA A 98 -1.51 10.28 -14.08
N MET A 99 -2.00 10.61 -12.88
CA MET A 99 -2.92 11.72 -12.71
C MET A 99 -2.16 12.95 -12.22
N ARG A 100 -2.29 14.03 -13.00
CA ARG A 100 -1.73 15.34 -12.70
C ARG A 100 -2.83 16.22 -12.12
N MET A 101 -2.61 16.80 -10.95
CA MET A 101 -3.40 17.94 -10.50
C MET A 101 -2.72 19.22 -10.99
N ARG A 102 -3.47 20.13 -11.62
CA ARG A 102 -2.92 21.43 -12.04
C ARG A 102 -2.63 22.28 -10.78
N PRO A 103 -1.50 23.02 -10.72
CA PRO A 103 -1.14 23.82 -9.55
C PRO A 103 -2.18 24.89 -9.16
N HIS A 104 -3.05 25.31 -10.09
CA HIS A 104 -4.16 26.24 -9.79
C HIS A 104 -5.42 25.56 -9.21
N GLN A 105 -5.44 24.23 -9.08
CA GLN A 105 -6.51 23.48 -8.39
C GLN A 105 -6.16 23.16 -6.93
N THR A 106 -5.10 23.78 -6.40
CA THR A 106 -4.88 23.87 -4.96
C THR A 106 -6.15 24.46 -4.37
N HIS A 107 -6.92 23.66 -3.63
CA HIS A 107 -8.23 24.07 -3.14
C HIS A 107 -8.06 25.38 -2.35
N ALA A 108 -8.75 26.44 -2.79
CA ALA A 108 -8.68 27.78 -2.22
C ALA A 108 -9.40 27.90 -0.86
N GLY A 109 -9.38 26.83 -0.06
CA GLY A 109 -9.94 26.77 1.29
C GLY A 109 -8.85 26.51 2.33
N PRO A 110 -9.01 26.99 3.57
CA PRO A 110 -8.05 26.76 4.65
C PRO A 110 -8.10 25.28 5.09
N HIS A 111 -7.44 24.40 4.35
CA HIS A 111 -7.37 22.99 4.69
C HIS A 111 -6.15 22.72 5.57
N ARG A 112 -6.40 22.51 6.87
CA ARG A 112 -5.36 22.15 7.84
C ARG A 112 -4.56 20.94 7.33
N PRO A 113 -3.22 21.03 7.19
CA PRO A 113 -2.40 19.90 6.78
C PRO A 113 -2.49 18.77 7.80
N PHE A 114 -2.29 17.53 7.36
CA PHE A 114 -2.28 16.39 8.27
C PHE A 114 -1.25 16.62 9.39
N PRO A 115 -1.56 16.33 10.68
CA PRO A 115 -0.65 16.60 11.79
C PRO A 115 0.73 15.95 11.61
N TRP A 116 0.76 14.76 11.00
CA TRP A 116 1.97 13.95 10.78
C TRP A 116 2.74 14.31 9.49
N SER A 117 2.17 15.11 8.58
CA SER A 117 2.79 15.42 7.28
C SER A 117 4.15 16.10 7.40
N GLY A 118 4.34 16.98 8.40
CA GLY A 118 5.61 17.66 8.63
C GLY A 118 6.73 16.69 9.01
N ARG A 119 6.44 15.71 9.87
CA ARG A 119 7.40 14.66 10.23
C ARG A 119 7.77 13.82 9.01
N VAL A 120 6.78 13.37 8.25
CA VAL A 120 7.01 12.58 7.04
C VAL A 120 7.85 13.32 6.01
N LEU A 121 7.66 14.62 5.81
CA LEU A 121 8.49 15.41 4.91
C LEU A 121 9.94 15.51 5.41
N ALA A 122 10.13 15.69 6.71
CA ALA A 122 11.47 15.69 7.31
C ALA A 122 12.16 14.32 7.15
N ASP A 123 11.43 13.23 7.39
CA ASP A 123 11.91 11.86 7.22
C ASP A 123 12.29 11.60 5.76
N LEU A 124 11.44 12.01 4.80
CA LEU A 124 11.70 11.88 3.37
C LEU A 124 12.96 12.62 2.93
N ARG A 125 13.20 13.82 3.45
CA ARG A 125 14.41 14.61 3.15
C ARG A 125 15.68 13.99 3.73
N ARG A 126 15.57 13.29 4.87
CA ARG A 126 16.70 12.63 5.54
C ARG A 126 16.93 11.19 5.09
N ALA A 127 15.94 10.56 4.46
CA ALA A 127 16.01 9.18 3.99
C ALA A 127 17.20 8.95 3.06
N GLU A 128 17.85 7.80 3.18
CA GLU A 128 18.91 7.42 2.25
C GLU A 128 18.33 7.14 0.85
N PRO A 129 19.10 7.42 -0.23
CA PRO A 129 18.69 7.07 -1.58
C PRO A 129 18.56 5.55 -1.75
N GLN A 130 17.41 5.11 -2.26
CA GLN A 130 17.09 3.72 -2.55
C GLN A 130 16.52 3.59 -3.97
N ASP A 131 16.63 2.39 -4.55
CA ASP A 131 16.07 2.13 -5.87
C ASP A 131 14.56 1.92 -5.79
N VAL A 132 13.82 2.79 -6.47
CA VAL A 132 12.37 2.69 -6.61
C VAL A 132 12.05 2.30 -8.06
N ALA A 133 11.41 1.14 -8.24
CA ALA A 133 11.04 0.62 -9.55
C ALA A 133 10.32 1.69 -10.38
N GLY A 134 10.75 1.91 -11.63
CA GLY A 134 10.16 2.91 -12.54
C GLY A 134 10.43 4.38 -12.17
N VAL A 135 11.25 4.68 -11.16
CA VAL A 135 11.72 6.04 -10.85
C VAL A 135 13.24 6.14 -10.89
N GLY A 136 13.95 5.14 -10.34
CA GLY A 136 15.41 5.13 -10.21
C GLY A 136 15.86 5.28 -8.76
N ARG A 137 17.12 5.68 -8.57
CA ARG A 137 17.74 5.84 -7.23
C ARG A 137 17.40 7.19 -6.64
N VAL A 138 16.57 7.20 -5.60
CA VAL A 138 15.93 8.40 -5.06
C VAL A 138 15.70 8.27 -3.55
N ARG A 139 15.56 9.41 -2.85
CA ARG A 139 15.11 9.37 -1.45
C ARG A 139 13.63 9.04 -1.42
N ALA A 140 13.25 8.02 -0.68
CA ALA A 140 11.87 7.57 -0.62
C ALA A 140 11.48 7.08 0.77
N VAL A 141 10.21 7.25 1.14
CA VAL A 141 9.63 6.69 2.37
C VAL A 141 8.28 6.06 2.06
N ARG A 142 7.95 4.97 2.76
CA ARG A 142 6.63 4.33 2.66
C ARG A 142 5.75 4.79 3.81
N ILE A 143 4.58 5.33 3.47
CA ILE A 143 3.55 5.69 4.44
C ILE A 143 2.32 4.79 4.27
N TRP A 144 1.48 4.73 5.30
CA TRP A 144 0.26 3.93 5.29
C TRP A 144 -0.96 4.84 5.39
N LEU A 145 -1.72 4.92 4.31
CA LEU A 145 -2.93 5.74 4.23
C LEU A 145 -4.18 4.90 4.49
N PRO A 146 -5.26 5.50 5.03
CA PRO A 146 -6.53 4.81 5.18
C PRO A 146 -7.07 4.35 3.83
N ARG A 147 -7.70 3.17 3.82
CA ARG A 147 -8.47 2.69 2.67
C ARG A 147 -9.58 3.66 2.31
N GLN A 148 -9.79 3.85 1.02
CA GLN A 148 -10.95 4.56 0.51
C GLN A 148 -11.92 3.54 -0.06
N ARG A 149 -13.11 3.45 0.57
CA ARG A 149 -14.19 2.66 -0.01
C ARG A 149 -14.72 3.42 -1.21
N ARG A 150 -14.81 2.74 -2.36
CA ARG A 150 -15.50 3.30 -3.54
C ARG A 150 -16.89 3.72 -3.11
N ARG A 151 -17.24 4.99 -3.32
CA ARG A 151 -18.61 5.45 -3.07
C ARG A 151 -19.51 4.75 -4.08
N ALA A 152 -20.43 3.91 -3.60
CA ALA A 152 -21.45 3.33 -4.47
C ALA A 152 -22.27 4.49 -5.04
N THR A 153 -22.22 4.70 -6.35
CA THR A 153 -23.15 5.56 -7.07
C THR A 153 -24.54 4.95 -6.91
N ARG A 154 -25.40 5.63 -6.13
CA ARG A 154 -26.84 5.40 -6.13
C ARG A 154 -27.46 6.15 -7.29
#